data_AF-A0A3C0SPR2-F1
#
_entry.id   AF-A0A3C0SPR2-F1
#
_cell.length_a   1.000
_cell.length_b   1.000
_cell.length_c   1.000
_cell.angle_alpha   90.00
_cell.angle_beta   90.00
_cell.angle_gamma   90.00
#
_symmetry.space_group_name_H-M   'P 1'
#
loop_
_entity.id
_entity.type
_entity.pdbx_description
1 polymer ?
#
loop_
_entity_poly.entity_id
_entity_poly.type
_entity_poly.pdbx_seq_one_letter_code
_entity_poly.pdbx_strand_id
1 'polypeptide(L)' 'MYEYKVFKWRFDLSSAEELEKTLNDYAKEGWRIFNIIPNVKGSGGVLFASVDGNEATIILEKGR' A
#
# COMPACT_ATOMS: atom_id res chain seq x y z
N MET A 1 -16.49 -9.28 -14.60
CA MET A 1 -15.14 -9.81 -14.30
C MET A 1 -14.41 -8.69 -13.60
N TYR A 2 -13.76 -8.98 -12.47
CA TYR A 2 -13.05 -7.97 -11.68
C TYR A 2 -11.63 -7.81 -12.21
N GLU A 3 -11.16 -6.57 -12.29
CA GLU A 3 -9.77 -6.23 -12.57
C GLU A 3 -9.08 -5.82 -11.27
N TYR A 4 -7.81 -6.20 -11.08
CA TYR A 4 -7.03 -5.88 -9.89
C TYR A 4 -5.73 -5.14 -10.26
N LYS A 5 -5.39 -4.12 -9.47
CA LYS A 5 -4.11 -3.39 -9.53
C LYS A 5 -3.41 -3.53 -8.19
N VAL A 6 -2.13 -3.92 -8.21
CA VAL A 6 -1.33 -4.15 -7.00
C VAL A 6 -0.07 -3.31 -7.07
N PHE A 7 0.22 -2.57 -6.01
CA PHE A 7 1.48 -1.83 -5.89
C PHE A 7 2.00 -1.83 -4.46
N LYS A 8 3.31 -1.62 -4.33
CA LYS A 8 3.98 -1.46 -3.05
C LYS A 8 4.11 0.00 -2.70
N TRP A 9 3.82 0.33 -1.45
CA TRP A 9 4.00 1.65 -0.88
C TRP A 9 5.07 1.60 0.20
N ARG A 10 6.06 2.48 0.13
CA ARG A 10 7.15 2.56 1.10
C ARG A 10 6.92 3.74 2.02
N PHE A 11 6.69 3.46 3.30
CA PHE A 11 6.35 4.51 4.29
C PHE A 11 7.54 5.41 4.62
N ASP A 12 8.75 4.92 4.40
CA ASP A 12 10.03 5.60 4.62
C ASP A 12 10.43 6.54 3.47
N LEU A 13 9.94 6.29 2.26
CA LEU A 13 10.31 7.04 1.05
C LEU A 13 9.17 7.84 0.44
N SER A 14 7.93 7.64 0.89
CA SER A 14 6.76 8.26 0.26
C SER A 14 5.81 8.81 1.32
N SER A 15 5.37 10.06 1.14
CA SER A 15 4.55 10.77 2.13
C SER A 15 3.09 10.33 2.09
N ALA A 16 2.35 10.57 3.17
CA ALA A 16 0.91 10.32 3.19
C ALA A 16 0.16 11.11 2.10
N GLU A 17 0.63 12.31 1.77
CA GLU A 17 0.03 13.16 0.72
C GLU A 17 0.22 12.57 -0.68
N GLU A 18 1.39 11.99 -0.96
CA GLU A 18 1.64 11.31 -2.24
C GLU A 18 0.77 10.05 -2.38
N LEU A 19 0.56 9.33 -1.28
CA LEU A 19 -0.33 8.18 -1.26
C LEU A 19 -1.77 8.61 -1.54
N GLU A 20 -2.24 9.64 -0.84
CA GLU A 20 -3.59 10.18 -1.01
C GLU A 20 -3.82 10.62 -2.47
N LYS A 21 -2.88 11.37 -3.05
CA LYS A 21 -2.96 11.80 -4.45
C LYS A 21 -3.05 10.61 -5.40
N THR A 22 -2.20 9.60 -5.21
CA THR A 22 -2.17 8.39 -6.03
C THR A 22 -3.49 7.62 -5.95
N LEU A 23 -4.03 7.44 -4.75
CA LEU A 23 -5.30 6.76 -4.53
C LEU A 23 -6.47 7.55 -5.13
N ASN A 24 -6.46 8.88 -5.01
CA ASN A 24 -7.48 9.74 -5.61
C ASN A 24 -7.45 9.69 -7.14
N ASP A 25 -6.27 9.64 -7.76
CA ASP A 25 -6.16 9.50 -9.22
C ASP A 25 -6.68 8.13 -9.69
N TYR A 26 -6.38 7.06 -8.96
CA TYR A 26 -6.97 5.74 -9.24
C TYR A 26 -8.48 5.70 -8.97
N ALA A 27 -9.00 6.42 -7.97
CA ALA A 27 -10.43 6.52 -7.72
C ALA A 27 -11.17 7.19 -8.89
N LYS A 28 -10.58 8.21 -9.53
CA LYS A 28 -11.14 8.85 -10.75
C LYS A 28 -11.20 7.87 -11.93
N GLU A 29 -10.24 6.96 -12.02
CA GLU A 29 -10.24 5.86 -13.00
C GLU A 29 -11.25 4.74 -12.66
N GLY A 30 -11.92 4.80 -11.51
CA GLY A 30 -12.91 3.82 -11.06
C GLY A 30 -12.33 2.65 -10.25
N TRP A 31 -11.07 2.72 -9.83
CA TRP A 31 -10.49 1.75 -8.90
C TRP A 31 -10.94 2.02 -7.47
N ARG A 32 -11.04 0.96 -6.67
CA ARG A 32 -11.41 1.00 -5.26
C ARG A 32 -10.41 0.20 -4.45
N ILE A 33 -10.12 0.62 -3.22
CA ILE A 33 -9.25 -0.17 -2.33
C ILE A 33 -9.97 -1.46 -1.97
N PHE A 34 -9.34 -2.58 -2.32
CA PHE A 34 -9.80 -3.91 -1.95
C PHE A 34 -9.10 -4.39 -0.67
N ASN A 35 -7.77 -4.19 -0.56
CA ASN A 35 -7.00 -4.60 0.61
C ASN A 35 -5.70 -3.81 0.76
N ILE A 36 -5.20 -3.69 1.99
CA ILE A 36 -3.89 -3.13 2.32
C ILE A 36 -3.19 -4.12 3.26
N ILE A 37 -2.06 -4.65 2.82
CA ILE A 37 -1.27 -5.64 3.57
C ILE A 37 0.02 -4.96 4.04
N PRO A 38 0.15 -4.58 5.32
CA PRO A 38 1.39 -4.03 5.85
C PRO A 38 2.43 -5.14 5.97
N ASN A 39 3.55 -5.00 5.26
CA ASN A 39 4.70 -5.89 5.35
C ASN A 39 5.71 -5.30 6.33
N VAL A 40 5.38 -5.38 7.63
CA VAL A 40 6.34 -5.05 8.68
C VAL A 40 7.24 -6.28 8.86
N LYS A 41 8.51 -6.19 8.43
CA LYS A 41 9.50 -7.25 8.71
C LYS A 41 9.85 -7.25 10.20
N GLY A 42 9.03 -7.90 11.02
CA GLY A 42 9.34 -8.22 12.41
C GLY A 42 9.73 -9.69 12.53
N SER A 43 11.03 -10.00 12.57
CA SER A 43 11.47 -11.29 13.12
C SER A 43 11.32 -11.19 14.64
N GLY A 44 10.59 -12.13 15.25
CA GLY A 44 10.39 -12.15 16.70
C GLY A 44 11.71 -12.05 17.46
N GLY A 45 11.82 -11.06 18.33
CA GLY A 45 13.03 -10.80 19.11
C GLY A 45 13.24 -9.32 19.40
N VAL A 46 12.48 -8.81 20.37
CA VAL A 46 12.87 -7.78 21.35
C VAL A 46 13.87 -6.69 20.87
N LEU A 47 13.34 -5.47 20.75
CA LEU A 47 13.97 -4.15 20.94
C LEU A 47 14.71 -3.42 19.80
N PHE A 48 15.06 -4.01 18.66
CA PHE A 48 15.68 -3.22 17.57
C PHE A 48 15.29 -3.73 16.18
N ALA A 49 14.06 -3.46 15.75
CA ALA A 49 13.74 -3.56 14.34
C ALA A 49 14.29 -2.30 13.65
N SER A 50 15.43 -2.44 12.96
CA SER A 50 15.90 -1.43 12.01
C SER A 50 14.73 -1.06 11.09
N VAL A 51 14.38 0.22 11.03
CA VAL A 51 13.21 0.77 10.33
C VAL A 51 13.42 0.81 8.80
N ASP A 52 14.20 -0.13 8.29
CA ASP A 52 14.61 -0.24 6.89
C ASP A 52 13.68 -1.25 6.21
N GLY A 53 12.58 -0.75 5.64
CA GLY A 53 11.64 -1.56 4.87
C GLY A 53 10.21 -1.66 5.41
N ASN A 54 9.70 -0.62 6.10
CA ASN A 54 8.27 -0.49 6.33
C ASN A 54 7.57 -0.24 4.98
N GLU A 55 7.06 -1.31 4.37
CA GLU A 55 6.27 -1.25 3.14
C GLU A 55 4.86 -1.80 3.35
N ALA A 56 3.89 -1.33 2.58
CA ALA A 56 2.57 -1.93 2.46
C ALA A 56 2.29 -2.33 1.02
N THR A 57 1.62 -3.45 0.83
CA THR A 57 1.07 -3.84 -0.47
C THR A 57 -0.38 -3.36 -0.53
N ILE A 58 -0.67 -2.47 -1.46
CA ILE A 58 -2.02 -1.94 -1.70
C ILE A 58 -2.61 -2.66 -2.90
N ILE A 59 -3.79 -3.22 -2.71
CA ILE A 59 -4.56 -3.94 -3.71
C ILE A 59 -5.81 -3.12 -3.99
N LEU A 60 -5.98 -2.73 -5.25
CA LEU A 60 -7.16 -2.08 -5.77
C LEU A 60 -7.94 -3.03 -6.65
N GLU A 61 -9.26 -2.92 -6.65
CA GLU A 61 -10.15 -3.61 -7.57
C GLU A 61 -10.97 -2.62 -8.41
N LYS A 62 -11.36 -3.06 -9.59
CA LYS A 62 -12.31 -2.37 -10.44
C LYS A 62 -13.34 -3.39 -10.92
N GLY A 63 -14.60 -3.15 -10.53
CA GLY A 63 -15.75 -3.93 -10.96
C GLY A 63 -16.31 -3.43 -12.28
N ARG A 64 -17.15 -4.27 -12.90
CA ARG A 64 -17.97 -3.88 -14.05
C ARG A 64 -19.23 -3.17 -13.60
#